data_AF-A0A355UFP2-F1
#
_entry.id   AF-A0A355UFP2-F1
#
_cell.length_a   1.000
_cell.length_b   1.000
_cell.length_c   1.000
_cell.angle_alpha   90.00
_cell.angle_beta   90.00
_cell.angle_gamma   90.00
#
_symmetry.space_group_name_H-M   'P 1'
#
loop_
_entity.id
_entity.type
_entity.pdbx_description
1 polymer ?
#
loop_
_entity_poly.entity_id
_entity_poly.type
_entity_poly.pdbx_seq_one_letter_code
_entity_poly.pdbx_strand_id
1 'polypeptide(L)'
;VVINTIGLGLPEGALIPIAKKGIGKIDYKKDENGSYVMTKLNETILKDIASVGNGVYIRANNASIGLDNILARINKMDKNEYQAIAYKDYENRFYIFAFIALVFLCIEFLVFEKKNKYINRKFFFGKE
;
A
#
# COMPACT_ATOMS: atom_id res chain seq x y z
N VAL A 1 -10.77 0.50 -2.53
CA VAL A 1 -10.65 1.94 -2.88
C VAL A 1 -10.88 2.74 -1.61
N VAL A 2 -9.97 3.64 -1.24
CA VAL A 2 -10.08 4.47 -0.03
C VAL A 2 -10.36 5.91 -0.43
N ILE A 3 -11.38 6.54 0.15
CA ILE A 3 -11.77 7.92 -0.16
C ILE A 3 -11.45 8.83 1.01
N ASN A 4 -10.49 9.74 0.81
CA ASN A 4 -10.16 10.78 1.79
C ASN A 4 -10.74 12.11 1.29
N THR A 5 -11.29 12.91 2.20
CA THR A 5 -11.95 14.17 1.86
C THR A 5 -11.28 15.33 2.58
N ILE A 6 -11.08 16.44 1.86
CA ILE A 6 -10.50 17.67 2.41
C ILE A 6 -11.55 18.78 2.32
N GLY A 7 -11.94 19.34 3.46
CA GLY A 7 -12.85 20.47 3.54
C GLY A 7 -12.09 21.79 3.43
N LEU A 8 -12.38 22.58 2.39
CA LEU A 8 -11.84 23.92 2.18
C LEU A 8 -12.97 24.95 2.30
N GLY A 9 -12.76 25.95 3.14
CA GLY A 9 -13.69 27.08 3.32
C GLY A 9 -14.28 27.18 4.72
N LEU A 10 -15.27 28.05 4.85
CA LEU A 10 -15.92 28.40 6.11
C LEU A 10 -17.35 27.84 6.14
N PRO A 11 -17.83 27.36 7.31
CA PRO A 11 -19.22 26.92 7.47
C PRO A 11 -20.22 28.09 7.43
N GLU A 12 -19.76 29.30 7.80
CA GLU A 12 -20.52 30.55 7.73
C GLU A 12 -20.82 30.95 6.27
N GLY A 13 -19.94 30.55 5.36
CA GLY A 13 -20.01 30.76 3.92
C GLY A 13 -19.35 32.03 3.43
N ALA A 14 -19.10 32.09 2.12
CA ALA A 14 -18.52 33.26 1.46
C ALA A 14 -19.17 33.50 0.09
N LEU A 15 -19.14 34.75 -0.35
CA LEU A 15 -19.57 35.13 -1.70
C LEU A 15 -18.51 34.74 -2.72
N ILE A 16 -18.94 34.28 -3.89
CA ILE A 16 -18.03 33.92 -4.99
C ILE A 16 -17.69 35.17 -5.81
N PRO A 17 -16.43 35.64 -5.84
CA PRO A 17 -16.05 36.77 -6.68
C PRO A 17 -15.99 36.34 -8.16
N ILE A 18 -16.55 37.17 -9.04
CA ILE A 18 -16.42 37.05 -10.48
C ILE A 18 -15.39 38.09 -10.92
N ALA A 19 -14.21 37.62 -11.32
CA ALA A 19 -13.18 38.49 -11.89
C ALA A 19 -13.64 38.99 -13.26
N LYS A 20 -14.12 40.24 -13.36
CA LYS A 20 -14.32 40.89 -14.65
C LYS A 20 -12.96 41.31 -15.22
N LYS A 21 -12.75 41.00 -16.50
CA LYS A 21 -11.61 41.47 -17.29
C LYS A 21 -11.76 42.99 -17.51
N GLY A 22 -11.34 43.80 -16.54
CA GLY A 22 -11.44 45.26 -16.61
C GLY A 22 -11.48 45.95 -15.25
N ILE A 23 -10.56 46.89 -15.06
CA ILE A 23 -10.34 47.87 -13.98
C ILE A 23 -11.38 47.86 -12.83
N GLY A 24 -10.95 47.28 -11.70
CA GLY A 24 -11.25 47.81 -10.36
C GLY A 24 -12.57 47.42 -9.67
N LYS A 25 -13.51 46.74 -10.32
CA LYS A 25 -14.75 46.28 -9.65
C LYS A 25 -14.79 44.76 -9.49
N ILE A 26 -14.66 44.31 -8.24
CA ILE A 26 -14.99 42.93 -7.86
C ILE A 26 -16.51 42.83 -7.83
N ASP A 27 -17.07 42.07 -8.78
CA ASP A 27 -18.50 41.72 -8.80
C ASP A 27 -18.65 40.35 -8.12
N TYR A 28 -19.80 40.06 -7.51
CA TYR A 28 -20.05 38.76 -6.86
C TYR A 28 -21.11 37.99 -7.63
N LYS A 29 -21.02 36.65 -7.60
CA LYS A 29 -21.98 35.78 -8.29
C LYS A 29 -23.39 36.04 -7.77
N LYS A 30 -24.30 36.29 -8.72
CA LYS A 30 -25.73 36.40 -8.49
C LYS A 30 -26.44 35.20 -9.10
N ASP A 31 -27.52 34.80 -8.45
CA ASP A 31 -28.43 33.77 -8.92
C ASP A 31 -29.42 34.33 -9.96
N GLU A 32 -30.24 33.48 -10.58
CA GLU A 32 -31.26 33.87 -11.58
C GLU A 32 -32.26 34.91 -11.03
N ASN A 33 -32.47 34.89 -9.71
CA ASN A 33 -33.32 35.84 -8.98
C ASN A 33 -32.59 37.15 -8.59
N GLY A 34 -31.35 37.37 -9.05
CA GLY A 34 -30.56 38.57 -8.76
C GLY A 34 -29.94 38.63 -7.35
N SER A 35 -30.12 37.61 -6.52
CA SER A 35 -29.57 37.53 -5.16
C SER A 35 -28.12 37.00 -5.15
N TYR A 36 -27.29 37.46 -4.21
CA TYR A 36 -25.90 36.99 -4.10
C TYR A 36 -25.82 35.52 -3.68
N VAL A 37 -25.00 34.74 -4.38
CA VAL A 37 -24.77 33.32 -4.09
C VAL A 37 -23.73 33.19 -2.99
N MET A 38 -24.15 32.64 -1.85
CA MET A 38 -23.30 32.33 -0.70
C MET A 38 -22.95 30.84 -0.70
N THR A 39 -21.68 30.48 -0.85
CA THR A 39 -21.23 29.09 -0.77
C THR A 39 -20.79 28.76 0.65
N LYS A 40 -21.18 27.60 1.17
CA LYS A 40 -20.87 27.15 2.53
C LYS A 40 -20.14 25.81 2.49
N LEU A 41 -19.14 25.65 3.35
CA LEU A 41 -18.52 24.35 3.56
C LEU A 41 -19.51 23.45 4.32
N ASN A 42 -19.88 22.32 3.71
CA ASN A 42 -20.67 21.29 4.37
C ASN A 42 -19.76 20.18 4.86
N GLU A 43 -19.35 20.26 6.12
CA GLU A 43 -18.47 19.26 6.73
C GLU A 43 -19.18 17.91 6.94
N THR A 44 -20.50 17.91 7.14
CA THR A 44 -21.28 16.69 7.41
C THR A 44 -21.20 15.74 6.22
N ILE A 45 -21.45 16.26 5.01
CA ILE A 45 -21.40 15.46 3.78
C ILE A 45 -19.98 14.91 3.55
N LEU A 46 -18.95 15.70 3.80
CA LEU A 46 -17.56 15.26 3.61
C LEU A 46 -17.18 14.14 4.60
N LYS A 47 -17.63 14.24 5.85
CA LYS A 47 -17.44 13.18 6.86
C LYS A 47 -18.16 11.89 6.46
N ASP A 48 -19.39 11.99 5.95
CA ASP A 48 -20.15 10.82 5.51
C ASP A 48 -19.45 10.11 4.33
N ILE A 49 -18.99 10.86 3.34
CA ILE A 49 -18.24 10.31 2.19
C ILE A 49 -16.94 9.63 2.64
N ALA A 50 -16.18 10.26 3.53
CA ALA A 50 -14.96 9.67 4.08
C ALA A 50 -15.25 8.40 4.88
N SER A 51 -16.35 8.38 5.64
CA SER A 51 -16.78 7.21 6.42
C SER A 51 -17.16 6.04 5.51
N VAL A 52 -17.94 6.28 4.47
CA VAL A 52 -18.31 5.25 3.47
C VAL A 52 -17.07 4.75 2.72
N GLY A 53 -16.13 5.64 2.40
CA GLY A 53 -14.88 5.28 1.72
C GLY A 53 -13.76 4.77 2.63
N ASN A 54 -14.05 4.50 3.91
CA ASN A 54 -13.10 4.05 4.93
C ASN A 54 -11.80 4.90 4.99
N GLY A 55 -11.92 6.20 4.68
CA GLY A 55 -10.84 7.18 4.72
C GLY A 55 -11.05 8.19 5.84
N VAL A 56 -10.39 9.34 5.71
CA VAL A 56 -10.38 10.37 6.77
C VAL A 56 -10.86 11.71 6.21
N TYR A 57 -11.65 12.42 7.02
CA TYR A 57 -12.00 13.83 6.78
C TYR A 57 -10.98 14.75 7.47
N ILE A 58 -10.44 15.71 6.72
CA ILE A 58 -9.56 16.74 7.26
C ILE A 58 -10.07 18.11 6.82
N ARG A 59 -10.15 19.04 7.78
CA ARG A 59 -10.44 20.44 7.50
C ARG A 59 -9.13 21.18 7.23
N ALA A 60 -9.01 21.80 6.07
CA ALA A 60 -7.89 22.65 5.75
C ALA A 60 -8.03 23.98 6.52
N ASN A 61 -7.01 24.32 7.31
CA ASN A 61 -6.91 25.62 7.98
C ASN A 61 -5.82 26.46 7.31
N ASN A 62 -5.88 27.79 7.45
CA ASN A 62 -5.01 28.73 6.74
C ASN A 62 -3.50 28.48 6.93
N ALA A 63 -3.10 27.78 7.99
CA ALA A 63 -1.70 27.48 8.30
C ALA A 63 -1.22 26.11 7.75
N SER A 64 -2.13 25.16 7.53
CA SER A 64 -1.79 23.85 6.98
C SER A 64 -3.05 23.19 6.43
N ILE A 65 -2.97 22.77 5.16
CA ILE A 65 -4.06 22.06 4.46
C ILE A 65 -4.33 20.68 5.09
N GLY A 66 -3.51 20.25 6.06
CA GLY A 66 -3.54 18.92 6.64
C GLY A 66 -3.15 17.84 5.63
N LEU A 67 -2.58 18.25 4.50
CA LEU A 67 -2.15 17.39 3.41
C LEU A 67 -1.06 16.41 3.88
N ASP A 68 -0.17 16.86 4.77
CA ASP A 68 0.92 16.04 5.31
C ASP A 68 0.39 14.78 6.01
N ASN A 69 -0.74 14.88 6.72
CA ASN A 69 -1.36 13.73 7.39
C ASN A 69 -1.90 12.71 6.39
N ILE A 70 -2.48 13.17 5.27
CA ILE A 70 -2.97 12.30 4.19
C ILE A 70 -1.80 11.64 3.48
N LEU A 71 -0.77 12.42 3.14
CA LEU A 71 0.44 11.92 2.49
C LEU A 71 1.19 10.92 3.38
N ALA A 72 1.28 11.16 4.69
CA ALA A 72 1.88 10.21 5.63
C ALA A 72 1.09 8.89 5.70
N ARG A 73 -0.25 8.96 5.66
CA ARG A 73 -1.13 7.79 5.64
C ARG A 73 -1.00 7.00 4.33
N ILE A 74 -0.94 7.67 3.19
CA ILE A 74 -0.70 7.04 1.87
C ILE A 74 0.65 6.31 1.89
N ASN A 75 1.72 7.01 2.31
CA ASN A 75 3.05 6.42 2.43
C ASN A 75 3.10 5.19 3.36
N LYS A 76 2.32 5.17 4.44
CA LYS A 76 2.23 4.00 5.33
C LYS A 76 1.49 2.84 4.68
N MET A 77 0.46 3.11 3.87
CA MET A 77 -0.30 2.10 3.15
C MET A 77 0.56 1.42 2.09
N ASP A 78 1.28 2.19 1.27
CA ASP A 78 2.18 1.67 0.24
C ASP A 78 3.30 0.81 0.86
N LYS A 79 3.91 1.30 1.96
CA LYS A 79 4.97 0.54 2.66
C LYS A 79 4.50 -0.80 3.21
N ASN A 80 3.25 -0.90 3.70
CA ASN A 80 2.71 -2.17 4.18
C ASN A 80 2.55 -3.18 3.04
N GLU A 81 2.18 -2.73 1.84
CA GLU A 81 2.04 -3.59 0.67
C GLU A 81 3.40 -4.11 0.20
N TYR A 82 4.44 -3.25 0.18
CA TYR A 82 5.81 -3.67 -0.09
C TYR A 82 6.37 -4.65 0.95
N GLN A 83 6.10 -4.42 2.25
CA GLN A 83 6.54 -5.36 3.30
C GLN A 83 5.82 -6.71 3.21
N ALA A 84 4.54 -6.75 2.87
CA ALA A 84 3.80 -8.00 2.70
C ALA A 84 4.37 -8.84 1.54
N ILE A 85 4.90 -8.21 0.49
CA ILE A 85 5.57 -8.90 -0.62
C ILE A 85 6.98 -9.34 -0.21
N ALA A 86 7.73 -8.50 0.51
CA ALA A 86 9.09 -8.80 0.96
C ALA A 86 9.17 -9.86 2.06
N TYR A 87 8.14 -10.01 2.92
CA TYR A 87 8.05 -11.10 3.90
C TYR A 87 7.73 -12.46 3.28
N LYS A 88 7.43 -12.49 1.98
CA LYS A 88 7.49 -13.71 1.18
C LYS A 88 8.91 -13.95 0.68
N ASP A 89 9.90 -13.59 1.48
CA ASP A 89 11.27 -14.06 1.33
C ASP A 89 11.19 -15.59 1.49
N TYR A 90 11.21 -16.28 0.35
CA TYR A 90 11.36 -17.72 0.33
C TYR A 90 12.73 -18.00 0.97
N GLU A 91 12.75 -18.36 2.25
CA GLU A 91 13.96 -18.88 2.86
C GLU A 91 14.42 -20.08 2.06
N ASN A 92 15.48 -19.88 1.27
CA ASN A 92 16.01 -20.88 0.36
C ASN A 92 16.66 -22.00 1.18
N ARG A 93 15.88 -23.01 1.56
CA ARG A 93 16.33 -24.24 2.23
C ARG A 93 17.07 -25.21 1.30
N PHE A 94 17.50 -24.75 0.13
CA PHE A 94 18.22 -25.56 -0.87
C PHE A 94 19.52 -26.16 -0.30
N TYR A 95 20.17 -25.47 0.65
CA TYR A 95 21.41 -25.94 1.28
C TYR A 95 21.25 -27.30 1.98
N ILE A 96 20.07 -27.61 2.54
CA ILE A 96 19.84 -28.90 3.20
C ILE A 96 19.87 -30.05 2.18
N PHE A 97 19.28 -29.83 0.99
CA PHE A 97 19.25 -30.82 -0.08
C PHE A 97 20.63 -30.95 -0.75
N ALA A 98 21.32 -29.82 -0.96
CA ALA A 98 22.69 -29.81 -1.48
C ALA A 98 23.67 -30.53 -0.52
N PHE A 99 23.53 -30.33 0.79
CA PHE A 99 24.34 -31.01 1.79
C PHE A 99 24.09 -32.52 1.82
N ILE A 100 22.83 -32.96 1.76
CA ILE A 100 22.49 -34.39 1.68
C ILE A 100 23.09 -35.02 0.42
N ALA A 101 22.97 -34.36 -0.74
CA ALA A 101 23.55 -34.82 -1.99
C ALA A 101 25.09 -34.93 -1.91
N LEU A 102 25.74 -33.94 -1.30
CA LEU A 102 27.19 -33.93 -1.09
C LEU A 102 27.64 -35.09 -0.18
N VAL A 103 26.90 -35.36 0.91
CA VAL A 103 27.18 -36.49 1.80
C VAL A 103 27.06 -37.82 1.06
N PHE A 104 26.01 -38.01 0.26
CA PHE A 104 25.84 -39.22 -0.57
C PHE A 104 26.98 -39.38 -1.57
N LEU A 105 27.41 -38.31 -2.22
CA LEU A 105 28.54 -38.33 -3.17
C LEU A 105 29.86 -38.72 -2.46
N CYS A 106 30.12 -38.19 -1.27
CA CYS A 106 31.28 -38.59 -0.47
C CYS A 106 31.22 -40.07 -0.08
N ILE A 107 30.05 -40.59 0.30
CA ILE A 107 29.86 -42.02 0.60
C ILE A 107 30.12 -42.86 -0.64
N GLU A 108 29.58 -42.48 -1.80
CA GLU A 108 29.80 -43.17 -3.06
C GLU A 108 31.30 -43.24 -3.39
N PHE A 109 32.01 -42.12 -3.32
CA PHE A 109 33.44 -42.07 -3.62
C PHE A 109 34.27 -43.01 -2.70
N LEU A 110 33.95 -43.02 -1.40
CA LEU A 110 34.62 -43.88 -0.40
C LEU A 110 34.29 -45.37 -0.59
N VAL A 111 33.09 -45.68 -1.06
CA VAL A 111 32.66 -47.04 -1.44
C VAL A 111 33.27 -47.46 -2.78
N PHE A 112 33.49 -46.55 -3.73
CA PHE A 112 34.05 -46.84 -5.04
C PHE A 112 35.56 -47.11 -4.98
N GLU A 113 36.32 -46.36 -4.16
CA GLU A 113 37.74 -46.62 -3.93
C GLU A 113 37.98 -47.97 -3.25
N LYS A 114 37.06 -48.36 -2.36
CA LYS A 114 37.05 -49.71 -1.79
C LYS A 114 36.15 -50.61 -2.61
N LYS A 115 36.68 -51.19 -3.71
CA LYS A 115 36.20 -52.48 -4.24
C LYS A 115 36.21 -53.52 -3.11
N ASN A 116 35.18 -53.49 -2.26
CA ASN A 116 35.13 -54.25 -1.03
C ASN A 116 34.28 -55.50 -1.25
N LYS A 117 34.90 -56.62 -0.94
CA LYS A 117 34.46 -58.02 -1.11
C LYS A 117 33.07 -58.35 -0.50
N TYR A 118 32.46 -57.43 0.26
CA TYR A 118 31.21 -57.64 0.99
C TYR A 118 29.93 -57.24 0.23
N ILE A 119 30.01 -56.37 -0.80
CA ILE A 119 28.81 -55.95 -1.57
C ILE A 119 28.32 -57.09 -2.48
N ASN A 120 29.22 -57.94 -2.99
CA ASN A 120 28.85 -59.14 -3.75
C ASN A 120 28.21 -60.26 -2.92
N ARG A 121 28.16 -60.17 -1.58
CA ARG A 121 27.62 -61.26 -0.74
C ARG A 121 26.23 -61.00 -0.16
N LYS A 122 25.72 -59.77 -0.17
CA LYS A 122 24.38 -59.45 0.37
C LYS A 122 23.31 -59.12 -0.68
N PHE A 123 23.61 -59.19 -1.98
CA PHE A 123 22.60 -59.02 -3.04
C PHE A 123 22.01 -60.35 -3.58
N PHE A 124 22.42 -61.51 -3.05
CA PHE A 124 22.08 -62.83 -3.64
C PHE A 124 21.16 -63.76 -2.82
N PHE A 125 20.48 -63.27 -1.77
CA PHE A 125 19.44 -64.07 -1.08
C PHE A 125 18.17 -63.26 -0.86
N GLY A 126 17.43 -63.09 -1.95
CA GLY A 126 15.99 -62.90 -1.98
C GLY A 126 15.43 -63.90 -2.98
N LYS A 127 15.29 -65.15 -2.52
CA LYS A 127 14.73 -66.27 -3.28
C LYS A 127 13.22 -66.23 -3.05
N GLU A 128 12.47 -66.02 -4.11
CA GLU A 128 11.32 -66.88 -4.45
C GLU A 128 11.59 -67.47 -5.83
#